data_AF-A0A7X7UFM4-F1
#
_entry.id   AF-A0A7X7UFM4-F1
#
_cell.length_a   1.000
_cell.length_b   1.000
_cell.length_c   1.000
_cell.angle_alpha   90.00
_cell.angle_beta   90.00
_cell.angle_gamma   90.00
#
_symmetry.space_group_name_H-M   'P 1'
#
loop_
_entity.id
_entity.type
_entity.pdbx_description
1 polymer ?
#
loop_
_entity_poly.entity_id
_entity_poly.type
_entity_poly.pdbx_seq_one_letter_code
_entity_poly.pdbx_strand_id
1 'polypeptide(L)'
;MVARTLFRQPQRNLAWQSLAGCWNFAAMLWFFAGLRNFFYFLYLLTKQVFLLGLDRLMFFADEICLACQLLAGIIFVTEVIWQNRRRTWVLAGFSFVSLAAFLLLLFTEGIVETVATTWGTEHELPRNAFFAFLPGYVLSLLLFGYGILLMIWRRWHQPDKFDRAALVAIVAMLLYALAGIVDVRGTWSGWQLLLIRLVYPISALLTLLVALPQETSIRIVAHGRKA
;
A
#
# COMPACT_ATOMS: atom_id res chain seq x y z
N MET A 1 -24.26 -0.84 -27.43
CA MET A 1 -22.91 -1.04 -28.00
C MET A 1 -21.83 -0.21 -27.28
N VAL A 2 -21.95 0.02 -25.95
CA VAL A 2 -21.15 1.05 -25.22
C VAL A 2 -20.31 0.46 -24.07
N ALA A 3 -20.47 -0.81 -23.72
CA ALA A 3 -19.66 -1.47 -22.68
C ALA A 3 -18.28 -1.97 -23.17
N ARG A 4 -18.00 -1.92 -24.48
CA ARG A 4 -16.77 -2.49 -25.08
C ARG A 4 -15.55 -1.57 -25.07
N THR A 5 -15.69 -0.31 -24.69
CA THR A 5 -14.59 0.68 -24.73
C THR A 5 -13.95 0.97 -23.37
N LEU A 6 -14.55 0.53 -22.26
CA LEU A 6 -13.99 0.66 -20.91
C LEU A 6 -12.92 -0.40 -20.58
N PHE A 7 -12.79 -1.44 -21.41
CA PHE A 7 -11.83 -2.54 -21.21
C PHE A 7 -10.62 -2.46 -22.15
N ARG A 8 -10.21 -1.24 -22.56
CA ARG A 8 -8.95 -1.04 -23.27
C ARG A 8 -7.77 -1.30 -22.32
N GLN A 9 -7.39 -2.57 -22.21
CA GLN A 9 -6.11 -3.09 -21.72
C GLN A 9 -5.51 -2.32 -20.52
N PRO A 10 -6.08 -2.45 -19.30
CA PRO A 10 -5.47 -1.91 -18.09
C PRO A 10 -4.01 -2.35 -17.90
N GLN A 11 -3.61 -3.49 -18.47
CA GLN A 11 -2.26 -4.09 -18.34
C GLN A 11 -1.09 -3.27 -18.93
N ARG A 12 -1.33 -2.25 -19.77
CA ARG A 12 -0.25 -1.45 -20.40
C ARG A 12 -0.14 0.00 -19.94
N ASN A 13 -1.01 0.46 -19.06
CA ASN A 13 -0.95 1.83 -18.55
C ASN A 13 -0.10 1.86 -17.26
N LEU A 14 0.90 2.76 -17.23
CA LEU A 14 1.82 2.97 -16.12
C LEU A 14 1.08 3.10 -14.77
N ALA A 15 -0.08 3.75 -14.76
CA ALA A 15 -0.91 3.89 -13.57
C ALA A 15 -1.29 2.53 -12.98
N TRP A 16 -1.89 1.64 -13.77
CA TRP A 16 -2.38 0.35 -13.31
C TRP A 16 -1.25 -0.64 -12.97
N GLN A 17 -0.10 -0.52 -13.64
CA GLN A 17 1.12 -1.25 -13.25
C GLN A 17 1.63 -0.78 -11.88
N SER A 18 1.63 0.54 -11.64
CA SER A 18 2.02 1.11 -10.35
C SER A 18 1.02 0.72 -9.26
N LEU A 19 -0.28 0.64 -9.57
CA LEU A 19 -1.28 0.13 -8.65
C LEU A 19 -1.00 -1.33 -8.25
N ALA A 20 -0.70 -2.20 -9.23
CA ALA A 20 -0.35 -3.59 -8.96
C ALA A 20 0.93 -3.68 -8.11
N GLY A 21 1.95 -2.89 -8.42
CA GLY A 21 3.16 -2.76 -7.61
C GLY A 21 2.86 -2.34 -6.16
N CYS A 22 2.05 -1.30 -5.98
CA CYS A 22 1.60 -0.84 -4.66
C CYS A 22 1.02 -1.98 -3.82
N TRP A 23 0.10 -2.77 -4.39
CA TRP A 23 -0.54 -3.87 -3.65
C TRP A 23 0.35 -5.08 -3.45
N ASN A 24 1.30 -5.33 -4.36
CA ASN A 24 2.32 -6.36 -4.14
C ASN A 24 3.22 -6.01 -2.95
N PHE A 25 3.68 -4.75 -2.85
CA PHE A 25 4.46 -4.30 -1.70
C PHE A 25 3.63 -4.28 -0.41
N ALA A 26 2.35 -3.93 -0.49
CA ALA A 26 1.43 -4.07 0.63
C ALA A 26 1.31 -5.53 1.11
N ALA A 27 1.17 -6.49 0.19
CA ALA A 27 1.13 -7.91 0.55
C ALA A 27 2.45 -8.39 1.18
N MET A 28 3.60 -7.89 0.69
CA MET A 28 4.91 -8.19 1.28
C MET A 28 5.05 -7.63 2.70
N LEU A 29 4.59 -6.38 2.96
CA LEU A 29 4.49 -5.83 4.33
C LEU A 29 3.73 -6.78 5.26
N TRP A 30 2.58 -7.27 4.81
CA TRP A 30 1.76 -8.20 5.59
C TRP A 30 2.47 -9.52 5.88
N PHE A 31 3.14 -10.06 4.87
CA PHE A 31 3.92 -11.28 5.02
C PHE A 31 5.03 -11.11 6.06
N PHE A 32 5.81 -10.03 5.97
CA PHE A 32 6.91 -9.76 6.91
C PHE A 32 6.41 -9.42 8.32
N ALA A 33 5.36 -8.62 8.47
CA ALA A 33 4.71 -8.38 9.76
C ALA A 33 4.18 -9.67 10.42
N GLY A 34 3.58 -10.58 9.63
CA GLY A 34 3.16 -11.89 10.11
C GLY A 34 4.34 -12.75 10.57
N LEU A 35 5.42 -12.75 9.78
CA LEU A 35 6.64 -13.48 10.07
C LEU A 35 7.35 -12.95 11.33
N ARG A 36 7.34 -11.64 11.55
CA ARG A 36 7.81 -10.99 12.79
C ARG A 36 7.05 -11.48 14.01
N ASN A 37 5.72 -11.47 13.96
CA ASN A 37 4.90 -11.96 15.06
C ASN A 37 5.17 -13.45 15.35
N PHE A 38 5.40 -14.26 14.31
CA PHE A 38 5.78 -15.66 14.48
C PHE A 38 7.13 -15.80 15.20
N PHE A 39 8.16 -15.05 14.78
CA PHE A 39 9.46 -15.09 15.44
C PHE A 39 9.46 -14.51 16.85
N TYR A 40 8.63 -13.50 17.10
CA TYR A 40 8.39 -12.97 18.44
C TYR A 40 7.76 -14.03 19.36
N PHE A 41 6.75 -14.76 18.88
CA PHE A 41 6.15 -15.85 19.65
C PHE A 41 7.17 -16.97 19.94
N LEU A 42 7.97 -17.36 18.95
CA LEU A 42 9.07 -18.30 19.14
C LEU A 42 10.10 -17.79 20.15
N TYR A 43 10.41 -16.50 20.15
CA TYR A 43 11.29 -15.87 21.14
C TYR A 43 10.72 -15.97 22.55
N LEU A 44 9.43 -15.69 22.72
CA LEU A 44 8.78 -15.82 24.04
C LEU A 44 8.89 -17.25 24.59
N LEU A 45 8.78 -18.25 23.71
CA LEU A 45 8.88 -19.67 24.06
C LEU A 45 10.32 -20.12 24.34
N THR A 46 11.27 -19.69 23.52
CA THR A 46 12.64 -20.24 23.52
C THR A 46 13.68 -19.35 24.20
N LYS A 47 13.34 -18.07 24.43
CA LYS A 47 14.21 -17.00 24.96
C LYS A 47 15.51 -16.80 24.17
N GLN A 48 15.55 -17.18 22.89
CA GLN A 48 16.74 -17.06 22.06
C GLN A 48 16.91 -15.66 21.46
N VAL A 49 18.02 -14.98 21.80
CA VAL A 49 18.34 -13.61 21.35
C VAL A 49 18.42 -13.49 19.82
N PHE A 50 18.83 -14.54 19.10
CA PHE A 50 18.87 -14.54 17.63
C PHE A 50 17.52 -14.19 16.97
N LEU A 51 16.41 -14.55 17.62
CA LEU A 51 15.07 -14.29 17.11
C LEU A 51 14.69 -12.80 17.14
N LEU A 52 15.29 -12.02 18.06
CA LEU A 52 15.17 -10.56 18.06
C LEU A 52 15.97 -9.92 16.91
N GLY A 53 17.10 -10.52 16.52
CA GLY A 53 17.87 -10.08 15.35
C GLY A 53 17.09 -10.26 14.05
N LEU A 54 16.38 -11.39 13.91
CA LEU A 54 15.49 -11.65 12.78
C LEU A 54 14.29 -10.69 12.73
N ASP A 55 13.70 -10.38 13.88
CA ASP A 55 12.60 -9.41 13.97
C ASP A 55 13.03 -8.02 13.44
N ARG A 56 14.23 -7.57 13.82
CA ARG A 56 14.80 -6.30 13.32
C ARG A 56 15.03 -6.33 11.80
N LEU A 57 15.59 -7.43 11.27
CA LEU A 57 15.79 -7.58 9.82
C LEU A 57 14.46 -7.48 9.05
N MET A 58 13.41 -8.08 9.59
CA MET A 58 12.09 -8.03 8.98
C MET A 58 11.44 -6.67 9.11
N PHE A 59 11.68 -5.93 10.20
CA PHE A 59 11.26 -4.55 10.31
C PHE A 59 11.91 -3.67 9.22
N PHE A 60 13.20 -3.85 8.92
CA PHE A 60 13.81 -3.16 7.77
C PHE A 60 13.16 -3.53 6.43
N ALA A 61 12.84 -4.82 6.24
CA ALA A 61 12.14 -5.28 5.05
C ALA A 61 10.73 -4.66 4.96
N ASP A 62 10.03 -4.52 6.10
CA ASP A 62 8.75 -3.82 6.18
C ASP A 62 8.91 -2.38 5.70
N GLU A 63 9.83 -1.62 6.27
CA GLU A 63 10.01 -0.21 5.94
C GLU A 63 10.40 0.04 4.47
N ILE A 64 11.18 -0.87 3.86
CA ILE A 64 11.46 -0.84 2.41
C ILE A 64 10.18 -1.05 1.61
N CYS A 65 9.36 -2.04 1.97
CA CYS A 65 8.11 -2.31 1.28
C CYS A 65 7.13 -1.14 1.43
N LEU A 66 7.08 -0.49 2.60
CA LEU A 66 6.27 0.71 2.84
C LEU A 66 6.70 1.87 1.92
N ALA A 67 8.01 2.14 1.83
CA ALA A 67 8.54 3.15 0.94
C ALA A 67 8.16 2.87 -0.53
N CYS A 68 8.36 1.64 -1.00
CA CYS A 68 7.99 1.24 -2.36
C CYS A 68 6.48 1.35 -2.62
N GLN A 69 5.66 0.96 -1.64
CA GLN A 69 4.20 1.06 -1.72
C GLN A 69 3.76 2.52 -1.88
N LEU A 70 4.25 3.43 -1.04
CA LEU A 70 3.90 4.85 -1.08
C LEU A 70 4.29 5.48 -2.43
N LEU A 71 5.51 5.20 -2.90
CA LEU A 71 5.99 5.69 -4.19
C LEU A 71 5.08 5.22 -5.34
N ALA A 72 4.72 3.93 -5.35
CA ALA A 72 3.83 3.35 -6.35
C ALA A 72 2.42 3.96 -6.30
N GLY A 73 1.90 4.22 -5.10
CA GLY A 73 0.63 4.91 -4.89
C GLY A 73 0.64 6.35 -5.44
N ILE A 74 1.70 7.10 -5.19
CA ILE A 74 1.87 8.46 -5.73
C ILE A 74 1.88 8.45 -7.26
N ILE A 75 2.63 7.53 -7.88
CA ILE A 75 2.70 7.42 -9.34
C ILE A 75 1.31 7.13 -9.91
N PHE A 76 0.59 6.16 -9.32
CA PHE A 76 -0.78 5.82 -9.74
C PHE A 76 -1.71 7.04 -9.66
N VAL A 77 -1.82 7.68 -8.49
CA VAL A 77 -2.78 8.76 -8.26
C VAL A 77 -2.44 9.99 -9.10
N THR A 78 -1.16 10.31 -9.26
CA THR A 78 -0.71 11.45 -10.06
C THR A 78 -1.04 11.27 -11.55
N GLU A 79 -0.81 10.07 -12.09
CA GLU A 79 -1.20 9.73 -13.47
C GLU A 79 -2.73 9.76 -13.66
N VAL A 80 -3.50 9.24 -12.70
CA VAL A 80 -4.96 9.25 -12.74
C VAL A 80 -5.54 10.67 -12.72
N ILE A 81 -4.96 11.55 -11.92
CA ILE A 81 -5.43 12.92 -11.75
C ILE A 81 -5.06 13.79 -12.95
N TRP A 82 -3.77 13.83 -13.30
CA TRP A 82 -3.24 14.81 -14.25
C TRP A 82 -2.91 14.25 -15.63
N GLN A 83 -2.78 12.92 -15.79
CA GLN A 83 -2.36 12.28 -17.05
C GLN A 83 -1.10 12.95 -17.67
N ASN A 84 -0.24 13.49 -16.81
CA ASN A 84 0.91 14.29 -17.19
C ASN A 84 2.18 13.69 -16.61
N ARG A 85 2.91 12.96 -17.47
CA ARG A 85 4.16 12.28 -17.10
C ARG A 85 5.15 13.20 -16.38
N ARG A 86 5.28 14.47 -16.78
CA ARG A 86 6.23 15.39 -16.16
C ARG A 86 5.87 15.65 -14.69
N ARG A 87 4.58 15.87 -14.39
CA ARG A 87 4.11 16.07 -13.00
C ARG A 87 4.26 14.80 -12.17
N THR A 88 3.94 13.65 -12.76
CA THR A 88 4.15 12.33 -12.14
C THR A 88 5.58 12.12 -11.70
N TRP A 89 6.54 12.32 -12.60
CA TRP A 89 7.95 12.12 -12.27
C TRP A 89 8.51 13.14 -11.30
N VAL A 90 8.01 14.38 -11.31
CA VAL A 90 8.42 15.40 -10.32
C VAL A 90 7.95 14.99 -8.91
N LEU A 91 6.68 14.61 -8.75
CA LEU A 91 6.15 14.20 -7.44
C LEU A 91 6.73 12.85 -6.99
N ALA A 92 6.88 11.90 -7.91
CA ALA A 92 7.52 10.63 -7.62
C ALA A 92 9.00 10.82 -7.24
N GLY A 93 9.73 11.70 -7.93
CA GLY A 93 11.11 12.04 -7.62
C GLY A 93 11.26 12.70 -6.25
N PHE A 94 10.40 13.67 -5.94
CA PHE A 94 10.38 14.30 -4.60
C PHE A 94 10.16 13.26 -3.50
N SER A 95 9.15 12.39 -3.67
CA SER A 95 8.87 11.34 -2.69
C SER A 95 9.98 10.30 -2.62
N PHE A 96 10.58 9.94 -3.76
CA PHE A 96 11.72 9.02 -3.79
C PHE A 96 12.89 9.57 -2.97
N VAL A 97 13.22 10.86 -3.09
CA VAL A 97 14.30 11.49 -2.30
C VAL A 97 13.98 11.46 -0.81
N SER A 98 12.75 11.81 -0.42
CA SER A 98 12.29 11.75 0.97
C SER A 98 12.37 10.32 1.54
N LEU A 99 11.88 9.34 0.79
CA LEU A 99 11.88 7.93 1.20
C LEU A 99 13.28 7.30 1.20
N ALA A 100 14.14 7.67 0.25
CA ALA A 100 15.53 7.23 0.21
C ALA A 100 16.32 7.81 1.39
N ALA A 101 16.12 9.08 1.73
CA ALA A 101 16.70 9.70 2.92
C ALA A 101 16.20 9.03 4.20
N PHE A 102 14.90 8.72 4.29
CA PHE A 102 14.34 7.92 5.38
C PHE A 102 15.04 6.57 5.54
N LEU A 103 15.12 5.77 4.47
CA LEU A 103 15.75 4.45 4.52
C LEU A 103 17.24 4.57 4.89
N LEU A 104 17.96 5.53 4.31
CA LEU A 104 19.38 5.75 4.62
C LEU A 104 19.57 6.09 6.11
N LEU A 105 18.76 7.00 6.65
CA LEU A 105 18.81 7.37 8.07
C LEU A 105 18.42 6.20 8.96
N LEU A 106 17.40 5.42 8.58
CA LEU A 106 17.00 4.23 9.32
C LEU A 106 18.13 3.17 9.37
N PHE A 107 18.81 2.94 8.24
CA PHE A 107 19.94 2.00 8.18
C PHE A 107 21.16 2.48 8.95
N THR A 108 21.42 3.79 8.99
CA THR A 108 22.63 4.35 9.63
C THR A 108 22.45 4.62 11.11
N GLU A 109 21.29 5.14 11.52
CA GLU A 109 20.96 5.38 12.93
C GLU A 109 20.47 4.11 13.64
N GLY A 110 20.03 3.11 12.87
CA GLY A 110 19.54 1.83 13.39
C GLY A 110 18.17 1.96 14.06
N ILE A 111 17.72 0.88 14.69
CA ILE A 111 16.49 0.88 15.50
C ILE A 111 16.89 1.23 16.94
N VAL A 112 16.31 2.31 17.48
CA VAL A 112 16.71 2.89 18.77
C VAL A 112 16.34 1.95 19.92
N GLU A 113 15.07 1.56 20.01
CA GLU A 113 14.57 0.65 21.04
C GLU A 113 13.57 -0.34 20.45
N THR A 114 13.63 -1.59 20.94
CA THR A 114 12.65 -2.63 20.66
C THR A 114 11.86 -2.88 21.95
N VAL A 115 10.64 -2.35 22.02
CA VAL A 115 9.75 -2.59 23.17
C VAL A 115 8.95 -3.86 22.90
N ALA A 116 9.25 -4.91 23.66
CA ALA A 116 8.45 -6.14 23.63
C ALA A 116 7.18 -5.92 24.46
N THR A 117 6.02 -5.89 23.79
CA THR A 117 4.71 -5.80 24.44
C THR A 117 4.05 -7.17 24.53
N THR A 118 2.92 -7.27 25.25
CA THR A 118 2.14 -8.53 25.29
C THR A 118 1.61 -8.96 23.93
N TRP A 119 1.69 -8.11 22.89
CA TRP A 119 1.10 -8.34 21.58
C TRP A 119 2.12 -8.42 20.43
N GLY A 120 3.37 -7.97 20.63
CA GLY A 120 4.39 -7.95 19.57
C GLY A 120 5.64 -7.15 19.98
N THR A 121 6.50 -6.87 19.00
CA THR A 121 7.59 -5.91 19.14
C THR A 121 7.22 -4.57 18.52
N GLU A 122 7.41 -3.50 19.29
CA GLU A 122 7.33 -2.12 18.83
C GLU A 122 8.76 -1.62 18.61
N HIS A 123 9.01 -1.03 17.44
CA HIS A 123 10.30 -0.44 17.10
C HIS A 123 10.13 1.05 16.98
N GLU A 124 10.90 1.80 17.77
CA GLU A 124 10.91 3.25 17.65
C GLU A 124 11.78 3.69 16.48
N LEU A 125 11.20 4.50 15.59
CA LEU A 125 11.95 5.13 14.51
C LEU A 125 12.84 6.23 15.07
N PRO A 126 14.12 6.31 14.64
CA PRO A 126 14.96 7.46 14.94
C PRO A 126 14.28 8.77 14.52
N ARG A 127 14.43 9.81 15.33
CA ARG A 127 13.79 11.11 15.11
C ARG A 127 14.06 11.66 13.71
N ASN A 128 15.31 11.56 13.25
CA ASN A 128 15.70 12.08 11.94
C ASN A 128 15.09 11.26 10.80
N ALA A 129 15.09 9.93 10.91
CA ALA A 129 14.43 9.04 9.95
C ALA A 129 12.92 9.38 9.86
N PHE A 130 12.25 9.55 11.00
CA PHE A 130 10.84 9.94 11.05
C PHE A 130 10.57 11.27 10.31
N PHE A 131 11.38 12.31 10.55
CA PHE A 131 11.22 13.60 9.85
C PHE A 131 11.54 13.51 8.37
N ALA A 132 12.43 12.61 7.94
CA ALA A 132 12.71 12.39 6.52
C ALA A 132 11.57 11.63 5.80
N PHE A 133 10.84 10.77 6.51
CA PHE A 133 9.66 10.05 6.01
C PHE A 133 8.43 10.95 5.85
N LEU A 134 8.24 11.89 6.79
CA LEU A 134 7.03 12.69 6.93
C LEU A 134 6.60 13.44 5.65
N PRO A 135 7.50 14.12 4.88
CA PRO A 135 7.10 14.85 3.67
C PRO A 135 6.47 13.96 2.60
N GLY A 136 7.10 12.81 2.28
CA GLY A 136 6.56 11.86 1.30
C GLY A 136 5.23 11.26 1.73
N TYR A 137 5.09 10.98 3.02
CA TYR A 137 3.87 10.45 3.60
C TYR A 137 2.71 11.47 3.58
N VAL A 138 2.95 12.70 4.03
CA VAL A 138 1.96 13.80 3.99
C VAL A 138 1.56 14.12 2.55
N LEU A 139 2.52 14.15 1.62
CA LEU A 139 2.23 14.34 0.20
C LEU A 139 1.30 13.24 -0.34
N SER A 140 1.51 11.97 0.05
CA SER A 140 0.65 10.85 -0.33
C SER A 140 -0.79 11.07 0.14
N LEU A 141 -0.97 11.43 1.42
CA LEU A 141 -2.30 11.71 1.98
C LEU A 141 -3.01 12.86 1.26
N LEU A 142 -2.29 13.95 0.99
CA LEU A 142 -2.84 15.09 0.26
C LEU A 142 -3.25 14.70 -1.17
N LEU A 143 -2.43 13.92 -1.86
CA LEU A 143 -2.74 13.43 -3.21
C LEU A 143 -3.95 12.49 -3.21
N PHE A 144 -4.04 11.57 -2.24
CA PHE A 144 -5.17 10.65 -2.16
C PHE A 144 -6.47 11.40 -1.84
N GLY A 145 -6.45 12.31 -0.87
CA GLY A 145 -7.60 13.17 -0.56
C GLY A 145 -8.02 14.03 -1.75
N TYR A 146 -7.06 14.69 -2.41
CA TYR A 146 -7.33 15.47 -3.62
C TYR A 146 -7.90 14.60 -4.76
N GLY A 147 -7.37 13.40 -4.97
CA GLY A 147 -7.85 12.45 -5.96
C GLY A 147 -9.31 12.05 -5.74
N ILE A 148 -9.70 11.78 -4.50
CA ILE A 148 -11.10 11.48 -4.14
C ILE A 148 -12.00 12.67 -4.44
N LEU A 149 -11.64 13.87 -3.97
CA LEU A 149 -12.42 15.09 -4.20
C LEU A 149 -12.60 15.37 -5.70
N LEU A 150 -11.53 15.21 -6.47
CA LEU A 150 -11.58 15.38 -7.92
C LEU A 150 -12.49 14.35 -8.61
N MET A 151 -12.44 13.09 -8.19
CA MET A 151 -13.31 12.04 -8.75
C MET A 151 -14.77 12.26 -8.40
N ILE A 152 -15.07 12.72 -7.18
CA ILE A 152 -16.42 13.14 -6.78
C ILE A 152 -16.87 14.30 -7.66
N TRP A 153 -16.04 15.33 -7.83
CA TRP A 153 -16.37 16.47 -8.69
C TRP A 153 -16.62 16.06 -10.15
N ARG A 154 -15.78 15.17 -10.71
CA ARG A 154 -15.96 14.61 -12.07
C ARG A 154 -17.29 13.86 -12.20
N ARG A 155 -17.73 13.13 -11.18
CA ARG A 155 -19.04 12.44 -11.19
C ARG A 155 -20.21 13.40 -11.45
N TRP A 156 -20.15 14.62 -10.92
CA TRP A 156 -21.22 15.61 -11.05
C TRP A 156 -21.09 16.49 -12.30
N HIS A 157 -19.87 16.87 -12.68
CA HIS A 157 -19.65 17.87 -13.74
C HIS A 157 -19.08 17.30 -15.05
N GLN A 158 -18.41 16.14 -15.02
CA GLN A 158 -17.74 15.54 -16.18
C GLN A 158 -17.88 14.01 -16.13
N PRO A 159 -19.10 13.46 -16.26
CA PRO A 159 -19.38 12.04 -16.04
C PRO A 159 -18.57 11.13 -16.98
N ASP A 160 -18.22 11.62 -18.16
CA ASP A 160 -17.41 10.88 -19.15
C ASP A 160 -15.97 10.61 -18.67
N LYS A 161 -15.47 11.42 -17.71
CA LYS A 161 -14.13 11.29 -17.13
C LYS A 161 -14.16 10.61 -15.76
N PHE A 162 -15.32 10.15 -15.31
CA PHE A 162 -15.46 9.48 -14.03
C PHE A 162 -15.08 8.01 -14.15
N ASP A 163 -14.04 7.62 -13.40
CA ASP A 163 -13.59 6.24 -13.30
C ASP A 163 -13.88 5.70 -11.90
N ARG A 164 -14.87 4.81 -11.81
CA ARG A 164 -15.28 4.14 -10.56
C ARG A 164 -14.16 3.28 -9.99
N ALA A 165 -13.44 2.58 -10.86
CA ALA A 165 -12.36 1.69 -10.48
C ALA A 165 -11.20 2.49 -9.87
N ALA A 166 -10.85 3.61 -10.49
CA ALA A 166 -9.85 4.53 -9.94
C ALA A 166 -10.28 5.14 -8.60
N LEU A 167 -11.55 5.54 -8.45
CA LEU A 167 -12.05 6.04 -7.17
C LEU A 167 -11.92 4.99 -6.06
N VAL A 168 -12.35 3.75 -6.30
CA VAL A 168 -12.24 2.66 -5.32
C VAL A 168 -10.78 2.40 -4.95
N ALA A 169 -9.88 2.38 -5.92
CA ALA A 169 -8.45 2.20 -5.68
C ALA A 169 -7.84 3.33 -4.84
N ILE A 170 -8.17 4.60 -5.12
CA ILE A 170 -7.68 5.74 -4.33
C ILE A 170 -8.24 5.70 -2.90
N VAL A 171 -9.52 5.36 -2.74
CA VAL A 171 -10.13 5.19 -1.41
C VAL A 171 -9.44 4.08 -0.63
N ALA A 172 -9.18 2.93 -1.27
CA ALA A 172 -8.46 1.83 -0.65
C ALA A 172 -7.04 2.24 -0.20
N MET A 173 -6.31 3.00 -1.02
CA MET A 173 -5.00 3.56 -0.63
C MET A 173 -5.09 4.54 0.53
N LEU A 174 -6.11 5.43 0.53
CA LEU A 174 -6.30 6.37 1.64
C LEU A 174 -6.60 5.63 2.94
N LEU A 175 -7.52 4.66 2.91
CA LEU A 175 -7.85 3.85 4.08
C LEU A 175 -6.63 3.07 4.58
N TYR A 176 -5.83 2.51 3.68
CA TYR A 176 -4.57 1.84 4.02
C TYR A 176 -3.60 2.81 4.70
N ALA A 177 -3.39 4.00 4.13
CA ALA A 177 -2.49 4.99 4.71
C ALA A 177 -2.98 5.45 6.09
N LEU A 178 -4.27 5.79 6.23
CA LEU A 178 -4.86 6.20 7.50
C LEU A 178 -4.78 5.11 8.56
N ALA A 179 -5.02 3.85 8.20
CA ALA A 179 -4.86 2.71 9.11
C ALA A 179 -3.43 2.65 9.67
N GLY A 180 -2.42 2.94 8.86
CA GLY A 180 -1.03 3.05 9.29
C GLY A 180 -0.79 4.11 10.37
N ILE A 181 -1.46 5.28 10.30
CA ILE A 181 -1.37 6.31 11.35
C ILE A 181 -1.90 5.80 12.68
N VAL A 182 -3.01 5.07 12.63
CA VAL A 182 -3.65 4.55 13.84
C VAL A 182 -2.82 3.43 14.46
N ASP A 183 -2.19 2.58 13.64
CA ASP A 183 -1.27 1.51 14.05
C ASP A 183 -0.03 2.09 14.77
N VAL A 184 0.64 3.09 14.16
CA VAL A 184 1.87 3.72 14.71
C VAL A 184 1.62 4.43 16.04
N ARG A 185 0.41 4.93 16.30
CA ARG A 185 0.12 5.65 17.55
C ARG A 185 -0.02 4.76 18.78
N GLY A 186 0.01 3.43 18.65
CA GLY A 186 0.03 2.48 19.79
C GLY A 186 -1.08 2.67 20.83
N THR A 187 -2.11 3.46 20.51
CA THR A 187 -3.12 3.95 21.47
C THR A 187 -4.25 2.94 21.66
N TRP A 188 -4.26 1.88 20.85
CA TRP A 188 -5.34 0.93 20.74
C TRP A 188 -4.83 -0.45 21.18
N SER A 189 -5.65 -1.17 21.95
CA SER A 189 -5.28 -2.47 22.53
C SER A 189 -5.49 -3.63 21.55
N GLY A 190 -4.57 -4.60 21.50
CA GLY A 190 -4.67 -5.94 20.87
C GLY A 190 -5.73 -6.16 19.77
N TRP A 191 -6.99 -6.38 20.15
CA TRP A 191 -8.10 -6.65 19.22
C TRP A 191 -8.49 -5.45 18.33
N GLN A 192 -8.28 -4.23 18.80
CA GLN A 192 -8.49 -3.00 18.03
C GLN A 192 -7.41 -2.85 16.96
N LEU A 193 -6.16 -3.19 17.32
CA LEU A 193 -5.07 -3.38 16.37
C LEU A 193 -5.44 -4.42 15.31
N LEU A 194 -6.00 -5.57 15.71
CA LEU A 194 -6.51 -6.58 14.77
C LEU A 194 -7.59 -6.03 13.82
N LEU A 195 -8.52 -5.21 14.30
CA LEU A 195 -9.54 -4.57 13.45
C LEU A 195 -8.95 -3.57 12.46
N ILE A 196 -8.01 -2.72 12.89
CA ILE A 196 -7.26 -1.82 12.01
C ILE A 196 -6.48 -2.64 10.98
N ARG A 197 -5.87 -3.73 11.45
CA ARG A 197 -5.13 -4.72 10.65
C ARG A 197 -6.00 -5.47 9.63
N LEU A 198 -7.31 -5.58 9.85
CA LEU A 198 -8.26 -6.11 8.86
C LEU A 198 -8.61 -5.12 7.74
N VAL A 199 -8.44 -3.81 7.95
CA VAL A 199 -8.69 -2.78 6.92
C VAL A 199 -7.74 -2.96 5.73
N TYR A 200 -6.51 -3.40 5.98
CA TYR A 200 -5.49 -3.56 4.95
C TYR A 200 -5.78 -4.73 3.97
N PRO A 201 -6.09 -5.98 4.39
CA PRO A 201 -6.47 -7.05 3.46
C PRO A 201 -7.80 -6.77 2.75
N ILE A 202 -8.75 -6.06 3.40
CA ILE A 202 -9.99 -5.61 2.74
C ILE A 202 -9.67 -4.63 1.60
N SER A 203 -8.78 -3.68 1.84
CA SER A 203 -8.36 -2.70 0.84
C SER A 203 -7.59 -3.36 -0.33
N ALA A 204 -6.79 -4.38 -0.02
CA ALA A 204 -6.10 -5.20 -1.02
C ALA A 204 -7.08 -6.04 -1.85
N LEU A 205 -8.06 -6.68 -1.20
CA LEU A 205 -9.10 -7.46 -1.87
C LEU A 205 -9.97 -6.57 -2.77
N LEU A 206 -10.37 -5.40 -2.29
CA LEU A 206 -11.11 -4.42 -3.10
C LEU A 206 -10.34 -4.04 -4.36
N THR A 207 -9.02 -3.91 -4.28
CA THR A 207 -8.23 -3.56 -5.45
C THR A 207 -7.99 -4.76 -6.38
N LEU A 208 -7.84 -5.97 -5.84
CA LEU A 208 -7.81 -7.20 -6.65
C LEU A 208 -9.12 -7.37 -7.44
N LEU A 209 -10.27 -7.14 -6.80
CA LEU A 209 -11.58 -7.20 -7.44
C LEU A 209 -11.73 -6.16 -8.57
N VAL A 210 -11.08 -5.00 -8.43
CA VAL A 210 -11.04 -3.97 -9.46
C VAL A 210 -10.06 -4.33 -10.60
N ALA A 211 -8.95 -5.01 -10.28
CA ALA A 211 -7.90 -5.37 -11.23
C ALA A 211 -8.19 -6.66 -12.01
N LEU A 212 -9.09 -7.53 -11.52
CA LEU A 212 -9.47 -8.76 -12.21
C LEU A 212 -10.14 -8.43 -13.55
N PRO A 213 -9.58 -8.89 -14.68
CA PRO A 213 -10.24 -8.74 -15.97
C PRO A 213 -11.56 -9.51 -15.92
N GLN A 214 -12.67 -8.89 -16.35
CA GLN A 214 -13.99 -9.55 -16.51
C GLN A 214 -14.00 -10.60 -17.66
N GLU A 215 -12.86 -11.22 -17.96
CA GLU A 215 -12.69 -12.22 -19.01
C GLU A 215 -12.56 -13.63 -18.44
N THR A 216 -13.52 -14.03 -17.62
CA THR A 216 -13.79 -15.46 -17.37
C THR A 216 -15.27 -15.75 -17.58
N SER A 217 -15.78 -15.36 -18.75
CA SER A 217 -16.83 -16.20 -19.34
C SER A 217 -16.16 -17.53 -19.71
N ILE A 218 -16.21 -18.51 -18.81
CA ILE A 218 -15.92 -19.90 -19.14
C ILE A 218 -16.89 -20.24 -20.27
N ARG A 219 -16.44 -20.18 -21.52
CA ARG A 219 -17.19 -20.77 -22.63
C ARG A 219 -17.17 -22.25 -22.37
N ILE A 220 -18.26 -22.76 -21.82
CA ILE A 220 -18.59 -24.19 -21.90
C ILE A 220 -18.71 -24.45 -23.39
N VAL A 221 -17.60 -24.90 -24.01
CA VAL A 221 -17.63 -25.40 -25.37
C VAL A 221 -18.38 -26.72 -25.27
N ALA A 222 -19.69 -26.68 -25.50
CA ALA A 222 -20.44 -27.89 -25.80
C ALA A 222 -19.75 -28.52 -27.01
N HIS A 223 -18.98 -29.58 -26.76
CA HIS A 223 -18.47 -30.46 -27.80
C HIS A 223 -19.68 -31.16 -28.41
N GLY A 224 -20.32 -30.50 -29.37
CA GLY A 224 -21.33 -31.11 -30.21
C GLY A 224 -20.69 -32.28 -30.93
N ARG A 225 -21.02 -33.50 -30.49
CA ARG A 225 -20.78 -34.72 -31.25
C ARG A 225 -21.39 -34.52 -32.63
N LYS A 226 -20.54 -34.48 -33.65
CA LYS A 226 -20.96 -34.85 -35.00
C LYS A 226 -21.03 -36.37 -35.05
N ALA A 227 -22.24 -36.90 -35.08
CA ALA A 227 -22.60 -38.16 -35.72
C ALA A 227 -24.09 -38.06 -36.07
#